data_AF-A0A2V9P3X9-F1
#
_entry.id   AF-A0A2V9P3X9-F1
#
_cell.length_a   1.000
_cell.length_b   1.000
_cell.length_c   1.000
_cell.angle_alpha   90.00
_cell.angle_beta   90.00
_cell.angle_gamma   90.00
#
_symmetry.space_group_name_H-M   'P 1'
#
loop_
_entity.id
_entity.type
_entity.pdbx_description
1 polymer ?
#
loop_
_entity_poly.entity_id
_entity_poly.type
_entity_poly.pdbx_seq_one_letter_code
_entity_poly.pdbx_strand_id
1 'polypeptide(L)'
;RGRTSEGFYCIRGGLDSAISRAISYAPYADLIWCETSEPSLEEAQKFADAVHEQYPGKLLAYNCSPSFNWKKKLDDATIARFQRELGAMGYKFQFVTLAGFHALNLSMFELARGYKETGMQAYSQLQQREFSNEAVGYEAVKHQQFVGTGYFDLVTKVVAGGLASTVALDGSTEAEQFAPIPANSVPFEEMLMPAGD
;
A
#
# COMPACT_ATOMS: atom_id res chain seq x y z
N ARG A 1 -31.83 -25.66 -18.51
CA ARG A 1 -31.77 -25.25 -17.09
C ARG A 1 -32.96 -24.33 -16.84
N GLY A 2 -33.76 -24.58 -15.80
CA GLY A 2 -34.90 -23.72 -15.44
C GLY A 2 -34.45 -22.41 -14.79
N ARG A 3 -35.41 -21.60 -14.34
CA ARG A 3 -35.14 -20.47 -13.46
C ARG A 3 -34.81 -20.94 -12.04
N THR A 4 -34.13 -20.12 -11.26
CA THR A 4 -33.97 -20.34 -9.81
C THR A 4 -35.28 -20.09 -9.07
N SER A 5 -35.36 -20.45 -7.78
CA SER A 5 -36.51 -20.17 -6.90
C SER A 5 -36.83 -18.68 -6.80
N GLU A 6 -35.79 -17.84 -6.84
CA GLU A 6 -35.88 -16.38 -6.82
C GLU A 6 -36.29 -15.79 -8.18
N GLY A 7 -36.35 -16.62 -9.23
CA GLY A 7 -36.79 -16.22 -10.57
C GLY A 7 -35.68 -15.86 -11.55
N PHE A 8 -34.39 -16.01 -11.18
CA PHE A 8 -33.27 -15.70 -12.08
C PHE A 8 -33.09 -16.74 -13.18
N TYR A 9 -32.63 -16.32 -14.34
CA TYR A 9 -32.18 -17.22 -15.40
C TYR A 9 -30.75 -17.70 -15.12
N CYS A 10 -30.50 -19.00 -15.24
CA CYS A 10 -29.13 -19.52 -15.18
C CYS A 10 -28.37 -19.18 -16.46
N ILE A 11 -27.16 -18.65 -16.32
CA ILE A 11 -26.26 -18.36 -17.45
C ILE A 11 -25.12 -19.37 -17.54
N ARG A 12 -24.48 -19.45 -18.71
CA ARG A 12 -23.15 -20.05 -18.87
C ARG A 12 -22.13 -18.90 -18.76
N GLY A 13 -21.49 -18.78 -17.60
CA GLY A 13 -20.45 -17.79 -17.38
C GLY A 13 -19.11 -18.19 -17.99
N GLY A 14 -18.04 -17.54 -17.55
CA GLY A 14 -16.67 -17.78 -18.02
C GLY A 14 -16.18 -16.71 -19.00
N LEU A 15 -15.00 -16.94 -19.54
CA LEU A 15 -14.24 -15.95 -20.31
C LEU A 15 -14.98 -15.45 -21.56
N ASP A 16 -15.61 -16.35 -22.32
CA ASP A 16 -16.38 -15.97 -23.52
C ASP A 16 -17.52 -14.99 -23.21
N SER A 17 -18.22 -15.21 -22.08
CA SER A 17 -19.27 -14.29 -21.63
C SER A 17 -18.70 -12.95 -21.19
N ALA A 18 -17.50 -12.93 -20.62
CA ALA A 18 -16.84 -11.68 -20.22
C ALA A 18 -16.34 -10.90 -21.44
N ILE A 19 -15.74 -11.56 -22.43
CA ILE A 19 -15.30 -10.96 -23.70
C ILE A 19 -16.48 -10.32 -24.44
N SER A 20 -17.60 -11.04 -24.57
CA SER A 20 -18.80 -10.51 -25.23
C SER A 20 -19.31 -9.22 -24.57
N ARG A 21 -19.30 -9.17 -23.23
CA ARG A 21 -19.68 -7.96 -22.47
C ARG A 21 -18.65 -6.86 -22.62
N ALA A 22 -17.36 -7.17 -22.55
CA ALA A 22 -16.28 -6.22 -22.73
C ALA A 22 -16.36 -5.48 -24.07
N ILE A 23 -16.53 -6.22 -25.18
CA ILE A 23 -16.71 -5.65 -26.53
C ILE A 23 -17.96 -4.76 -26.58
N SER A 24 -19.06 -5.17 -25.94
CA SER A 24 -20.30 -4.38 -25.89
C SER A 24 -20.14 -3.08 -25.08
N TYR A 25 -19.30 -3.10 -24.05
CA TYR A 25 -19.07 -1.95 -23.16
C TYR A 25 -17.96 -1.02 -23.67
N ALA A 26 -17.08 -1.50 -24.56
CA ALA A 26 -15.91 -0.75 -25.03
C ALA A 26 -16.20 0.65 -25.59
N PRO A 27 -17.31 0.93 -26.31
CA PRO A 27 -17.61 2.29 -26.75
C PRO A 27 -17.92 3.28 -25.62
N TYR A 28 -18.20 2.79 -24.42
CA TYR A 28 -18.77 3.56 -23.31
C TYR A 28 -17.89 3.65 -22.06
N ALA A 29 -16.73 2.98 -22.06
CA ALA A 29 -15.83 2.93 -20.91
C ALA A 29 -14.40 3.20 -21.34
N ASP A 30 -13.65 4.08 -20.67
CA ASP A 30 -12.24 4.35 -21.02
C ASP A 30 -11.35 3.12 -20.83
N LEU A 31 -11.58 2.40 -19.73
CA LEU A 31 -10.91 1.14 -19.39
C LEU A 31 -11.92 0.01 -19.20
N ILE A 32 -11.54 -1.21 -19.54
CA ILE A 32 -12.32 -2.42 -19.25
C ILE A 32 -11.58 -3.32 -18.27
N TRP A 33 -12.32 -3.86 -17.32
CA TRP A 33 -11.84 -4.87 -16.37
C TRP A 33 -12.76 -6.10 -16.39
N CYS A 34 -12.16 -7.29 -16.45
CA CYS A 34 -12.82 -8.57 -16.19
C CYS A 34 -12.31 -9.13 -14.86
N GLU A 35 -13.21 -9.41 -13.92
CA GLU A 35 -12.86 -10.19 -12.72
C GLU A 35 -12.51 -11.63 -13.13
N THR A 36 -11.50 -12.21 -12.49
CA THR A 36 -11.05 -13.59 -12.72
C THR A 36 -11.06 -14.39 -11.43
N SER A 37 -11.14 -15.71 -11.55
CA SER A 37 -11.08 -16.61 -10.39
C SER A 37 -9.66 -16.92 -9.94
N GLU A 38 -8.67 -16.70 -10.83
CA GLU A 38 -7.27 -17.04 -10.60
C GLU A 38 -6.34 -16.02 -11.28
N PRO A 39 -5.09 -15.86 -10.81
CA PRO A 39 -4.09 -15.00 -11.44
C PRO A 39 -3.46 -15.74 -12.65
N SER A 40 -4.15 -15.73 -13.80
CA SER A 40 -3.71 -16.40 -15.03
C SER A 40 -3.32 -15.39 -16.11
N LEU A 41 -2.04 -15.41 -16.51
CA LEU A 41 -1.55 -14.63 -17.66
C LEU A 41 -2.14 -15.12 -18.99
N GLU A 42 -2.44 -16.42 -19.09
CA GLU A 42 -3.03 -17.00 -20.31
C GLU A 42 -4.46 -16.51 -20.53
N GLU A 43 -5.29 -16.51 -19.47
CA GLU A 43 -6.65 -15.97 -19.56
C GLU A 43 -6.64 -14.45 -19.80
N ALA A 44 -5.69 -13.74 -19.17
CA ALA A 44 -5.51 -12.30 -19.38
C ALA A 44 -5.14 -11.99 -20.85
N GLN A 45 -4.22 -12.74 -21.45
CA GLN A 45 -3.85 -12.58 -22.86
C GLN A 45 -5.05 -12.83 -23.78
N LYS A 46 -5.77 -13.94 -23.58
CA LYS A 46 -6.96 -14.27 -24.38
C LYS A 46 -8.03 -13.19 -24.31
N PHE A 47 -8.26 -12.62 -23.13
CA PHE A 47 -9.19 -11.51 -22.97
C PHE A 47 -8.72 -10.25 -23.71
N ALA A 48 -7.45 -9.89 -23.53
CA ALA A 48 -6.87 -8.71 -24.15
C ALA A 48 -6.90 -8.79 -25.68
N ASP A 49 -6.47 -9.92 -26.24
CA ASP A 49 -6.46 -10.15 -27.69
C ASP A 49 -7.85 -10.01 -28.30
N ALA A 50 -8.86 -10.62 -27.68
CA ALA A 50 -10.24 -10.57 -28.18
C ALA A 50 -10.86 -9.16 -28.10
N VAL A 51 -10.54 -8.39 -27.06
CA VAL A 51 -10.99 -7.00 -26.96
C VAL A 51 -10.24 -6.12 -27.98
N HIS A 52 -8.93 -6.30 -28.13
CA HIS A 52 -8.10 -5.52 -29.05
C HIS A 52 -8.33 -5.84 -30.52
N GLU A 53 -8.81 -7.04 -30.86
CA GLU A 53 -9.25 -7.37 -32.22
C GLU A 53 -10.39 -6.44 -32.68
N GLN A 54 -11.34 -6.13 -31.79
CA GLN A 54 -12.47 -5.24 -32.10
C GLN A 54 -12.17 -3.77 -31.80
N TYR A 55 -11.35 -3.51 -30.77
CA TYR A 55 -10.98 -2.17 -30.33
C TYR A 55 -9.46 -2.09 -30.09
N PRO A 56 -8.65 -1.94 -31.15
CA PRO A 56 -7.21 -1.86 -31.03
C PRO A 56 -6.78 -0.75 -30.06
N GLY A 57 -5.89 -1.10 -29.12
CA GLY A 57 -5.37 -0.14 -28.14
C GLY A 57 -6.32 0.19 -26.98
N LYS A 58 -7.47 -0.49 -26.86
CA LYS A 58 -8.38 -0.29 -25.72
C LYS A 58 -7.65 -0.53 -24.39
N LEU A 59 -7.68 0.46 -23.50
CA LEU A 59 -7.01 0.34 -22.21
C LEU A 59 -7.75 -0.68 -21.33
N LEU A 60 -6.98 -1.54 -20.67
CA LEU A 60 -7.51 -2.57 -19.77
C LEU A 60 -7.07 -2.32 -18.33
N ALA A 61 -7.82 -2.88 -17.39
CA ALA A 61 -7.50 -2.87 -15.97
C ALA A 61 -7.53 -4.29 -15.38
N TYR A 62 -6.66 -4.55 -14.40
CA TYR A 62 -6.49 -5.87 -13.78
C TYR A 62 -6.43 -5.77 -12.25
N ASN A 63 -7.26 -6.57 -11.59
CA ASN A 63 -7.23 -6.76 -10.14
C ASN A 63 -6.21 -7.84 -9.76
N CYS A 64 -5.06 -7.43 -9.22
CA CYS A 64 -4.10 -8.32 -8.59
C CYS A 64 -4.64 -8.74 -7.19
N SER A 65 -5.71 -9.53 -7.19
CA SER A 65 -6.55 -9.78 -6.02
C SER A 65 -5.82 -10.50 -4.87
N PRO A 66 -5.93 -10.02 -3.62
CA PRO A 66 -5.53 -10.78 -2.43
C PRO A 66 -6.40 -12.00 -2.14
N SER A 67 -7.57 -12.12 -2.79
CA SER A 67 -8.40 -13.34 -2.70
C SER A 67 -7.73 -14.53 -3.41
N PHE A 68 -6.73 -14.28 -4.25
CA PHE A 68 -5.90 -15.34 -4.82
C PHE A 68 -4.86 -15.82 -3.82
N ASN A 69 -4.71 -17.13 -3.71
CA ASN A 69 -3.52 -17.70 -3.09
C ASN A 69 -2.39 -17.73 -4.13
N TRP A 70 -1.63 -16.64 -4.22
CA TRP A 70 -0.60 -16.41 -5.24
C TRP A 70 0.44 -17.55 -5.31
N LYS A 71 1.06 -17.90 -4.18
CA LYS A 71 2.08 -18.96 -4.12
C LYS A 71 1.54 -20.36 -4.38
N LYS A 72 0.25 -20.59 -4.16
CA LYS A 72 -0.41 -21.86 -4.54
C LYS A 72 -0.63 -21.95 -6.06
N LYS A 73 -0.72 -20.81 -6.75
CA LYS A 73 -1.08 -20.74 -8.17
C LYS A 73 0.12 -20.50 -9.09
N LEU A 74 1.13 -19.78 -8.62
CA LEU A 74 2.24 -19.30 -9.43
C LEU A 74 3.56 -19.50 -8.69
N ASP A 75 4.63 -19.73 -9.46
CA ASP A 75 6.00 -19.67 -8.96
C ASP A 75 6.50 -18.22 -8.79
N ASP A 76 7.61 -18.07 -8.07
CA ASP A 76 8.18 -16.77 -7.71
C ASP A 76 8.62 -15.96 -8.93
N ALA A 77 9.19 -16.64 -9.92
CA ALA A 77 9.62 -16.00 -11.15
C ALA A 77 8.42 -15.42 -11.92
N THR A 78 7.26 -16.08 -11.86
CA THR A 78 6.02 -15.68 -12.52
C THR A 78 5.35 -14.55 -11.76
N ILE A 79 5.28 -14.64 -10.43
CA ILE A 79 4.80 -13.55 -9.56
C ILE A 79 5.61 -12.27 -9.82
N ALA A 80 6.95 -12.38 -9.85
CA ALA A 80 7.84 -11.23 -10.03
C ALA A 80 7.66 -10.50 -11.37
N ARG A 81 7.26 -11.21 -12.44
CA ARG A 81 7.01 -10.60 -13.77
C ARG A 81 5.54 -10.29 -14.05
N PHE A 82 4.62 -10.76 -13.23
CA PHE A 82 3.18 -10.79 -13.52
C PHE A 82 2.63 -9.45 -14.03
N GLN A 83 2.88 -8.37 -13.29
CA GLN A 83 2.40 -7.03 -13.66
C GLN A 83 3.04 -6.47 -14.93
N ARG A 84 4.32 -6.79 -15.18
CA ARG A 84 5.03 -6.38 -16.39
C ARG A 84 4.45 -7.05 -17.63
N GLU A 85 4.18 -8.35 -17.55
CA GLU A 85 3.55 -9.10 -18.63
C GLU A 85 2.13 -8.58 -18.90
N LEU A 86 1.31 -8.35 -17.85
CA LEU A 86 0.00 -7.70 -18.00
C LEU A 86 0.11 -6.32 -18.66
N GLY A 87 1.12 -5.53 -18.30
CA GLY A 87 1.37 -4.22 -18.90
C GLY A 87 1.64 -4.29 -20.41
N ALA A 88 2.33 -5.33 -20.87
CA ALA A 88 2.58 -5.59 -22.29
C ALA A 88 1.29 -5.95 -23.05
N MET A 89 0.33 -6.61 -22.39
CA MET A 89 -0.98 -6.98 -22.94
C MET A 89 -1.99 -5.80 -22.97
N GLY A 90 -1.64 -4.62 -22.45
CA GLY A 90 -2.53 -3.45 -22.42
C GLY A 90 -3.29 -3.22 -21.11
N TYR A 91 -3.02 -3.98 -20.05
CA TYR A 91 -3.52 -3.69 -18.70
C TYR A 91 -2.74 -2.53 -18.08
N LYS A 92 -3.21 -1.30 -18.34
CA LYS A 92 -2.54 -0.06 -17.94
C LYS A 92 -2.92 0.44 -16.56
N PHE A 93 -4.01 -0.06 -15.98
CA PHE A 93 -4.35 0.17 -14.58
C PHE A 93 -4.37 -1.16 -13.82
N GLN A 94 -3.43 -1.35 -12.90
CA GLN A 94 -3.29 -2.58 -12.13
C GLN A 94 -3.30 -2.24 -10.65
N PHE A 95 -4.08 -2.98 -9.86
CA PHE A 95 -4.32 -2.63 -8.47
C PHE A 95 -4.50 -3.86 -7.59
N VAL A 96 -4.14 -3.73 -6.32
CA VAL A 96 -4.36 -4.74 -5.28
C VAL A 96 -5.49 -4.23 -4.38
N THR A 97 -6.69 -4.76 -4.57
CA THR A 97 -7.93 -4.28 -3.92
C THR A 97 -7.85 -4.21 -2.40
N LEU A 98 -7.34 -5.26 -1.73
CA LEU A 98 -7.34 -5.38 -0.27
C LEU A 98 -5.95 -5.16 0.37
N ALA A 99 -5.03 -4.47 -0.32
CA ALA A 99 -3.68 -4.24 0.19
C ALA A 99 -3.70 -3.54 1.57
N GLY A 100 -4.50 -2.48 1.71
CA GLY A 100 -4.62 -1.74 2.98
C GLY A 100 -5.19 -2.61 4.12
N PHE A 101 -6.20 -3.45 3.84
CA PHE A 101 -6.79 -4.35 4.83
C PHE A 101 -5.74 -5.34 5.36
N HIS A 102 -5.00 -6.01 4.47
CA HIS A 102 -4.00 -6.98 4.88
C HIS A 102 -2.82 -6.33 5.61
N ALA A 103 -2.30 -5.21 5.11
CA ALA A 103 -1.18 -4.51 5.74
C ALA A 103 -1.53 -3.99 7.15
N LEU A 104 -2.69 -3.35 7.31
CA LEU A 104 -3.15 -2.81 8.58
C LEU A 104 -3.38 -3.91 9.62
N ASN A 105 -4.12 -4.96 9.26
CA ASN A 105 -4.45 -6.02 10.22
C ASN A 105 -3.22 -6.83 10.63
N LEU A 106 -2.35 -7.18 9.67
CA LEU A 106 -1.15 -7.96 9.98
C LEU A 106 -0.18 -7.18 10.87
N SER A 107 0.14 -5.93 10.51
CA SER A 107 1.08 -5.10 11.29
C SER A 107 0.59 -4.88 12.73
N MET A 108 -0.70 -4.58 12.92
CA MET A 108 -1.26 -4.40 14.25
C MET A 108 -1.33 -5.71 15.04
N PHE A 109 -1.67 -6.84 14.40
CA PHE A 109 -1.67 -8.14 15.06
C PHE A 109 -0.29 -8.53 15.56
N GLU A 110 0.75 -8.36 14.72
CA GLU A 110 2.13 -8.65 15.09
C GLU A 110 2.62 -7.74 16.23
N LEU A 111 2.31 -6.43 16.16
CA LEU A 111 2.63 -5.48 17.22
C LEU A 111 1.94 -5.86 18.53
N ALA A 112 0.63 -6.11 18.52
CA ALA A 112 -0.13 -6.45 19.72
C ALA A 112 0.38 -7.76 20.36
N ARG A 113 0.73 -8.77 19.55
CA ARG A 113 1.33 -10.02 20.04
C ARG A 113 2.70 -9.76 20.65
N GLY A 114 3.59 -9.05 19.95
CA GLY A 114 4.92 -8.74 20.46
C GLY A 114 4.88 -7.89 21.72
N TYR A 115 3.94 -6.93 21.81
CA TYR A 115 3.76 -6.08 22.98
C TYR A 115 3.27 -6.87 24.19
N LYS A 116 2.39 -7.87 23.99
CA LYS A 116 2.00 -8.81 25.06
C LYS A 116 3.19 -9.60 25.61
N GLU A 117 4.15 -9.97 24.76
CA GLU A 117 5.29 -10.82 25.12
C GLU A 117 6.49 -10.05 25.70
N THR A 118 6.79 -8.87 25.14
CA THR A 118 8.04 -8.13 25.42
C THR A 118 7.83 -6.64 25.71
N GLY A 119 6.58 -6.17 25.78
CA GLY A 119 6.24 -4.79 26.10
C GLY A 119 6.91 -3.78 25.17
N MET A 120 7.55 -2.78 25.74
CA MET A 120 8.18 -1.68 25.00
C MET A 120 9.29 -2.12 24.05
N GLN A 121 9.89 -3.31 24.22
CA GLN A 121 10.87 -3.82 23.26
C GLN A 121 10.25 -4.01 21.87
N ALA A 122 9.03 -4.55 21.78
CA ALA A 122 8.32 -4.70 20.51
C ALA A 122 8.00 -3.36 19.85
N TYR A 123 7.60 -2.36 20.64
CA TYR A 123 7.33 -1.02 20.12
C TYR A 123 8.61 -0.30 19.68
N SER A 124 9.70 -0.42 20.44
CA SER A 124 11.00 0.14 20.07
C SER A 124 11.53 -0.47 18.77
N GLN A 125 11.35 -1.78 18.54
CA GLN A 125 11.69 -2.42 17.27
C GLN A 125 10.90 -1.83 16.08
N LEU A 126 9.60 -1.56 16.25
CA LEU A 126 8.81 -0.86 15.25
C LEU A 126 9.40 0.52 14.94
N GLN A 127 9.69 1.31 15.99
CA GLN A 127 10.26 2.65 15.87
C GLN A 127 11.65 2.65 15.21
N GLN A 128 12.53 1.70 15.54
CA GLN A 128 13.83 1.54 14.87
C GLN A 128 13.67 1.17 13.39
N ARG A 129 12.60 0.44 13.05
CA ARG A 129 12.26 0.19 11.65
C ARG A 129 11.82 1.47 10.94
N GLU A 130 11.07 2.35 11.60
CA GLU A 130 10.73 3.68 11.05
C GLU A 130 11.99 4.51 10.78
N PHE A 131 12.89 4.64 11.75
CA PHE A 131 14.16 5.35 11.59
C PHE A 131 15.01 4.79 10.44
N SER A 132 15.14 3.47 10.33
CA SER A 132 15.92 2.88 9.24
C SER A 132 15.32 3.11 7.85
N ASN A 133 14.02 3.41 7.75
CA ASN A 133 13.37 3.74 6.48
C ASN A 133 13.43 5.25 6.14
N GLU A 134 13.87 6.13 7.05
CA GLU A 134 14.12 7.55 6.70
C GLU A 134 15.13 7.65 5.54
N ALA A 135 16.13 6.76 5.50
CA ALA A 135 17.15 6.71 4.44
C ALA A 135 16.59 6.45 3.03
N VAL A 136 15.36 5.94 2.92
CA VAL A 136 14.66 5.69 1.66
C VAL A 136 13.39 6.54 1.50
N GLY A 137 13.21 7.57 2.34
CA GLY A 137 12.17 8.58 2.19
C GLY A 137 10.92 8.40 3.07
N TYR A 138 10.96 7.55 4.12
CA TYR A 138 9.88 7.52 5.11
C TYR A 138 9.97 8.72 6.07
N GLU A 139 8.88 9.49 6.22
CA GLU A 139 8.91 10.73 7.01
C GLU A 139 8.04 10.71 8.27
N ALA A 140 7.15 9.70 8.42
CA ALA A 140 6.14 9.70 9.48
C ALA A 140 6.69 9.36 10.89
N VAL A 141 7.99 9.08 11.02
CA VAL A 141 8.65 8.94 12.33
C VAL A 141 8.54 10.25 13.13
N LYS A 142 8.63 11.40 12.44
CA LYS A 142 8.34 12.74 12.94
C LYS A 142 6.86 13.05 12.72
N HIS A 143 6.03 12.36 13.49
CA HIS A 143 4.59 12.34 13.30
C HIS A 143 3.92 13.72 13.48
N GLN A 144 4.46 14.63 14.29
CA GLN A 144 3.93 16.00 14.42
C GLN A 144 4.14 16.78 13.12
N GLN A 145 5.38 16.77 12.60
CA GLN A 145 5.68 17.38 11.30
C GLN A 145 4.85 16.75 10.18
N PHE A 146 4.74 15.41 10.15
CA PHE A 146 4.05 14.66 9.09
C PHE A 146 2.55 15.00 9.00
N VAL A 147 1.87 15.22 10.14
CA VAL A 147 0.45 15.64 10.16
C VAL A 147 0.25 17.15 9.99
N GLY A 148 1.33 17.91 9.78
CA GLY A 148 1.28 19.32 9.42
C GLY A 148 1.36 20.30 10.58
N THR A 149 1.87 19.91 11.76
CA THR A 149 2.02 20.85 12.89
C THR A 149 2.82 22.10 12.50
N GLY A 150 3.91 21.93 11.74
CA GLY A 150 4.69 23.07 11.23
C GLY A 150 3.95 23.96 10.23
N TYR A 151 3.03 23.38 9.43
CA TYR A 151 2.17 24.16 8.55
C TYR A 151 1.22 25.05 9.36
N PHE A 152 0.57 24.51 10.41
CA PHE A 152 -0.32 25.28 11.26
C PHE A 152 0.42 26.32 12.14
N ASP A 153 1.68 26.06 12.50
CA ASP A 153 2.54 27.06 13.13
C ASP A 153 2.80 28.26 12.20
N LEU A 154 3.04 28.02 10.90
CA LEU A 154 3.20 29.10 9.92
C LEU A 154 1.92 29.92 9.75
N VAL A 155 0.76 29.24 9.67
CA VAL A 155 -0.55 29.93 9.63
C VAL A 155 -0.73 30.82 10.86
N THR A 156 -0.43 30.29 12.05
CA THR A 156 -0.54 31.04 13.32
C THR A 156 0.39 32.23 13.35
N LYS A 157 1.65 32.07 12.92
CA LYS A 157 2.63 33.15 12.83
C LYS A 157 2.16 34.25 11.88
N VAL A 158 1.59 33.92 10.72
CA VAL A 158 1.06 34.91 9.78
C VAL A 158 -0.10 35.69 10.38
N VAL A 159 -1.08 35.00 10.98
CA VAL A 159 -2.24 35.64 11.63
C VAL A 159 -1.82 36.57 12.77
N ALA A 160 -0.81 36.17 13.55
CA ALA A 160 -0.29 36.94 14.66
C ALA A 160 0.73 38.02 14.25
N GLY A 161 0.96 38.26 12.95
CA GLY A 161 1.97 39.22 12.48
C GLY A 161 3.40 38.89 12.95
N GLY A 162 3.70 37.61 13.15
CA GLY A 162 4.99 37.10 13.64
C GLY A 162 5.13 37.04 15.16
N LEU A 163 4.12 37.45 15.94
CA LEU A 163 4.21 37.57 17.41
C LEU A 163 3.59 36.39 18.16
N ALA A 164 3.38 35.25 17.49
CA ALA A 164 2.78 34.08 18.12
C ALA A 164 3.73 33.48 19.19
N SER A 165 3.24 33.32 20.42
CA SER A 165 3.96 32.71 21.55
C SER A 165 3.51 31.28 21.87
N THR A 166 2.51 30.76 21.15
CA THR A 166 1.87 29.45 21.41
C THR A 166 1.97 28.52 20.20
N VAL A 167 3.07 28.59 19.47
CA VAL A 167 3.37 27.63 18.39
C VAL A 167 3.73 26.27 18.97
N ALA A 168 3.56 25.20 18.21
CA ALA A 168 3.55 23.85 18.72
C ALA A 168 4.86 23.07 18.50
N LEU A 169 5.58 23.29 17.40
CA LEU A 169 6.80 22.52 17.12
C LEU A 169 7.99 22.97 17.97
N ASP A 170 8.13 24.27 18.19
CA ASP A 170 9.23 24.81 19.01
C ASP A 170 9.05 24.36 20.48
N GLY A 171 10.09 23.77 21.06
CA GLY A 171 10.02 23.14 22.40
C GLY A 171 9.24 21.82 22.46
N SER A 172 8.89 21.19 21.34
CA SER A 172 8.28 19.86 21.33
C SER A 172 9.30 18.75 21.55
N THR A 173 8.87 17.60 22.09
CA THR A 173 9.72 16.41 22.22
C THR A 173 10.21 15.89 20.88
N GLU A 174 9.45 16.13 19.80
CA GLU A 174 9.88 15.81 18.44
C GLU A 174 11.10 16.64 18.03
N ALA A 175 11.08 17.95 18.28
CA ALA A 175 12.22 18.83 18.00
C ALA A 175 13.47 18.45 18.81
N GLU A 176 13.30 18.00 20.05
CA GLU A 176 14.40 17.65 20.95
C GLU A 176 15.00 16.26 20.70
N GLN A 177 14.16 15.24 20.45
CA GLN A 177 14.57 13.84 20.51
C GLN A 177 14.69 13.16 19.14
N PHE A 178 14.17 13.79 18.07
CA PHE A 178 14.19 13.24 16.71
C PHE A 178 15.17 13.99 15.80
N ALA A 179 15.98 14.89 16.38
CA ALA A 179 17.16 15.41 15.72
C ALA A 179 18.19 14.28 15.54
N PRO A 180 18.99 14.30 14.45
CA PRO A 180 20.09 13.34 14.29
C PRO A 180 20.98 13.39 15.53
N ILE A 181 21.28 12.22 16.10
CA ILE A 181 22.22 12.13 17.21
C ILE A 181 23.55 12.73 16.72
N PRO A 182 24.12 13.74 17.39
CA PRO A 182 25.40 14.31 17.00
C PRO A 182 26.45 13.21 16.94
N ALA A 183 27.29 13.18 15.90
CA ALA A 183 28.31 12.14 15.69
C ALA A 183 29.30 11.95 16.87
N ASN A 184 29.30 12.88 17.84
CA ASN A 184 30.13 12.86 19.04
C ASN A 184 29.37 12.46 20.33
N SER A 185 28.15 11.92 20.24
CA SER A 185 27.46 11.42 21.44
C SER A 185 28.15 10.16 21.95
N VAL A 186 28.59 10.20 23.21
CA VAL A 186 29.12 9.03 23.93
C VAL A 186 28.01 7.96 24.02
N PRO A 187 28.27 6.70 23.66
CA PRO A 187 27.30 5.62 23.83
C PRO A 187 26.77 5.57 25.27
N PHE A 188 25.47 5.34 25.45
CA PHE A 188 24.85 5.28 26.79
C PHE A 188 25.56 4.28 27.73
N GLU A 189 26.16 3.23 27.17
CA GLU A 189 26.95 2.23 27.89
C GLU A 189 28.26 2.79 28.47
N GLU A 190 28.89 3.80 27.84
CA GLU A 190 30.08 4.48 28.36
C GLU A 190 29.73 5.55 29.42
N MET A 191 28.50 6.06 29.42
CA MET A 191 28.02 7.05 30.40
C MET A 191 27.70 6.46 31.79
N LEU A 192 27.50 5.14 31.88
CA LEU A 192 27.16 4.42 33.12
C LEU A 192 28.38 3.81 33.84
N MET A 193 29.58 3.91 33.27
CA MET A 193 30.80 3.48 33.94
C MET A 193 31.19 4.55 34.97
N PRO A 194 31.28 4.23 36.28
CA PRO A 194 31.79 5.19 37.26
C PRO A 194 33.23 5.55 36.88
N ALA A 195 33.55 6.85 36.89
CA ALA A 195 34.92 7.32 36.74
C ALA A 195 35.76 6.65 37.83
N GLY A 196 36.69 5.79 37.42
CA GLY A 196 37.57 5.09 38.35
C GLY A 196 38.49 6.08 39.06
N ASP A 197 38.58 5.93 40.38
CA ASP A 197 39.64 6.48 41.22
C ASP A 197 40.97 5.74 40.98
#